data_AF-A0A2V5NJ86-F1
#
_entry.id   AF-A0A2V5NJ86-F1
#
_cell.length_a   1.000
_cell.length_b   1.000
_cell.length_c   1.000
_cell.angle_alpha   90.00
_cell.angle_beta   90.00
_cell.angle_gamma   90.00
#
_symmetry.space_group_name_H-M   'P 1'
#
loop_
_entity.id
_entity.type
_entity.pdbx_description
1 polymer ?
#
loop_
_entity_poly.entity_id
_entity_poly.type
_entity_poly.pdbx_seq_one_letter_code
_entity_poly.pdbx_strand_id
1 'polypeptide(L)' 'MSWTVEVQRPAEKELAALPLQARERVASALRAMEDDPFPHGVKKLKARDGYRVRVGDYRILFTVNRAAR' A
#
# COMPACT_ATOMS: atom_id res chain seq x y z
N MET A 1 6.81 -14.15 6.53
CA MET A 1 5.74 -13.85 7.51
C MET A 1 4.56 -13.39 6.67
N SER A 2 3.37 -13.94 6.83
CA SER A 2 2.23 -13.56 5.99
C SER A 2 1.50 -12.38 6.64
N TRP A 3 1.47 -11.24 5.95
CA TRP A 3 0.65 -10.09 6.28
C TRP A 3 -0.63 -10.12 5.46
N THR A 4 -1.74 -9.69 6.05
CA THR A 4 -2.98 -9.49 5.32
C THR A 4 -3.06 -8.05 4.86
N VAL A 5 -3.25 -7.85 3.55
CA VAL A 5 -3.46 -6.52 2.98
C VAL A 5 -4.96 -6.25 2.89
N GLU A 6 -5.42 -5.24 3.63
CA GLU A 6 -6.81 -4.77 3.57
C GLU A 6 -6.87 -3.44 2.82
N VAL A 7 -7.65 -3.41 1.73
CA VAL A 7 -7.86 -2.19 0.95
C VAL A 7 -9.17 -1.55 1.38
N GLN A 8 -9.12 -0.27 1.78
CA GLN A 8 -10.34 0.45 2.14
C GLN A 8 -11.19 0.75 0.90
N ARG A 9 -12.51 0.74 1.05
CA ARG A 9 -13.46 1.05 -0.05
C ARG A 9 -13.14 2.35 -0.83
N PRO A 10 -12.73 3.46 -0.20
CA PRO A 10 -12.32 4.65 -0.96
C PRO A 10 -11.08 4.39 -1.82
N ALA A 11 -10.10 3.65 -1.31
CA ALA A 11 -8.89 3.30 -2.04
C ALA A 11 -9.17 2.33 -3.19
N GLU A 12 -10.13 1.41 -3.04
CA GLU A 12 -10.58 0.54 -4.15
C GLU A 12 -11.17 1.36 -5.31
N LYS A 13 -11.99 2.37 -5.00
CA LYS A 13 -12.57 3.28 -6.01
C LYS A 13 -11.49 4.09 -6.71
N GLU A 14 -10.54 4.64 -5.96
CA GLU A 14 -9.39 5.36 -6.51
C GLU A 14 -8.55 4.46 -7.41
N LEU A 15 -8.28 3.23 -6.96
CA LEU A 15 -7.56 2.23 -7.74
C LEU A 15 -8.29 1.90 -9.04
N ALA A 16 -9.61 1.67 -8.99
CA ALA A 16 -10.42 1.36 -10.16
C ALA A 16 -10.42 2.49 -11.22
N ALA A 17 -10.27 3.75 -10.78
CA ALA A 17 -10.19 4.91 -11.66
C ALA A 17 -8.81 5.09 -12.34
N LEU A 18 -7.78 4.34 -11.93
CA LEU A 18 -6.45 4.46 -12.51
C LEU A 18 -6.37 3.80 -13.91
N PRO A 19 -5.47 4.30 -14.79
CA PRO A 19 -5.12 3.61 -16.03
C PRO A 19 -4.71 2.16 -15.77
N LEU A 20 -4.96 1.26 -16.73
CA LEU A 20 -4.72 -0.19 -16.57
C LEU A 20 -3.29 -0.50 -16.08
N GLN A 21 -2.27 0.09 -16.70
CA GLN A 21 -0.87 -0.12 -16.30
C GLN A 21 -0.59 0.32 -14.85
N ALA A 22 -1.22 1.41 -14.40
CA ALA A 22 -1.07 1.89 -13.04
C ALA A 22 -1.76 0.94 -12.04
N ARG A 23 -2.95 0.42 -12.39
CA ARG A 23 -3.65 -0.59 -11.59
C ARG A 23 -2.82 -1.85 -11.40
N GLU A 24 -2.22 -2.36 -12.46
CA GLU A 24 -1.36 -3.55 -12.40
C GLU A 24 -0.14 -3.34 -11.51
N ARG A 25 0.52 -2.18 -11.63
CA ARG A 25 1.67 -1.83 -10.77
C ARG A 25 1.28 -1.72 -9.31
N VAL A 26 0.15 -1.09 -9.00
CA VAL A 26 -0.35 -1.00 -7.62
C VAL A 26 -0.72 -2.38 -7.09
N ALA A 27 -1.43 -3.21 -7.86
CA ALA A 27 -1.79 -4.56 -7.46
C ALA A 27 -0.54 -5.44 -7.21
N SER A 28 0.50 -5.30 -8.03
CA SER A 28 1.78 -5.98 -7.80
C SER A 28 2.45 -5.52 -6.51
N ALA A 29 2.42 -4.22 -6.22
CA ALA A 29 2.97 -3.69 -4.97
C ALA A 29 2.19 -4.19 -3.75
N LEU A 30 0.86 -4.21 -3.80
CA LEU A 30 0.02 -4.72 -2.72
C LEU A 30 0.33 -6.20 -2.43
N ARG A 31 0.45 -7.05 -3.47
CA ARG A 31 0.84 -8.46 -3.30
C ARG A 31 2.21 -8.62 -2.64
N ALA A 32 3.20 -7.82 -3.04
CA ALA A 32 4.53 -7.85 -2.40
C ALA A 32 4.48 -7.43 -0.91
N MET A 33 3.51 -6.59 -0.53
CA MET A 33 3.33 -6.17 0.86
C MET A 33 2.76 -7.26 1.77
N GLU A 34 2.18 -8.33 1.20
CA GLU A 34 1.75 -9.51 1.96
C GLU A 34 2.97 -10.29 2.50
N ASP A 35 4.10 -10.27 1.79
CA ASP A 35 5.34 -10.92 2.22
C ASP A 35 6.19 -10.02 3.13
N ASP A 36 6.34 -8.75 2.75
CA ASP A 36 7.04 -7.73 3.51
C ASP A 36 6.31 -6.38 3.40
N PRO A 37 5.71 -5.85 4.48
CA PRO A 37 4.97 -4.61 4.46
C PRO A 37 5.88 -3.38 4.36
N PHE A 38 7.20 -3.55 4.51
CA PHE A 38 8.18 -2.46 4.43
C PHE A 38 9.16 -2.64 3.26
N PRO A 39 8.67 -2.77 2.00
CA PRO A 39 9.55 -2.90 0.86
C PRO A 39 10.36 -1.60 0.64
N HIS A 40 11.40 -1.69 -0.18
CA HIS A 40 12.28 -0.55 -0.43
C HIS A 40 11.50 0.68 -0.92
N GLY A 41 11.78 1.84 -0.33
CA GLY A 41 11.12 3.09 -0.69
C GLY A 41 9.90 3.46 0.17
N VAL A 42 9.55 2.65 1.16
CA VAL A 42 8.61 3.05 2.21
C VAL A 42 9.19 4.19 3.06
N LYS A 43 8.38 5.20 3.34
CA LYS A 43 8.69 6.31 4.24
C LYS A 43 7.55 6.53 5.22
N LYS A 44 7.88 6.75 6.50
CA LYS A 44 6.90 7.14 7.52
C LYS A 44 6.33 8.53 7.20
N LEU A 45 5.02 8.71 7.42
CA LEU A 45 4.38 10.01 7.32
C LEU A 45 4.78 10.90 8.51
N LYS A 46 4.90 12.22 8.28
CA LYS A 46 5.32 13.17 9.33
C LYS A 46 4.17 13.66 10.21
N ALA A 47 2.98 13.83 9.64
CA ALA A 47 1.85 14.51 10.28
C ALA A 47 0.77 13.57 10.84
N ARG A 48 0.87 12.26 10.56
CA ARG A 48 -0.07 11.24 11.01
C ARG A 48 0.63 9.90 11.06
N ASP A 49 0.07 8.96 11.81
CA ASP A 49 0.53 7.59 11.78
C ASP A 49 0.27 6.94 10.43
N GLY A 50 1.22 6.10 10.02
CA GLY A 50 1.21 5.42 8.74
C GLY A 50 2.43 5.71 7.90
N TYR A 51 2.41 5.09 6.73
CA TYR A 51 3.52 4.96 5.82
C TYR A 51 3.08 5.29 4.40
N ARG A 52 4.08 5.56 3.57
CA ARG A 52 3.93 5.90 2.16
C ARG A 52 4.92 5.09 1.36
N VAL A 53 4.49 4.47 0.27
CA VAL A 53 5.37 3.92 -0.77
C VAL A 53 5.03 4.54 -2.13
N ARG A 54 6.05 4.76 -2.96
CA ARG A 54 5.88 5.28 -4.32
C ARG A 54 5.83 4.12 -5.31
N VAL A 55 4.82 4.12 -6.17
CA VAL A 55 4.64 3.11 -7.23
C VAL A 55 4.44 3.86 -8.55
N GLY A 56 5.53 4.03 -9.31
CA GLY A 56 5.56 4.92 -10.46
C GLY A 56 5.18 6.36 -10.07
N ASP A 57 4.12 6.89 -10.67
CA ASP A 57 3.63 8.25 -10.40
C ASP A 57 2.69 8.33 -9.18
N TYR A 58 2.21 7.18 -8.70
CA TYR A 58 1.23 7.09 -7.63
C TYR A 58 1.89 6.82 -6.27
N ARG A 59 1.11 7.03 -5.20
CA ARG A 59 1.54 6.78 -3.82
C ARG A 59 0.49 5.95 -3.12
N ILE A 60 0.94 4.87 -2.47
CA ILE A 60 0.10 4.08 -1.59
C ILE A 60 0.34 4.57 -0.17
N LEU A 61 -0.72 4.98 0.51
CA LEU A 61 -0.72 5.33 1.91
C LEU A 61 -1.30 4.15 2.68
N PHE A 62 -0.61 3.68 3.71
CA PHE A 62 -1.02 2.50 4.46
C PHE A 62 -0.58 2.57 5.91
N THR A 63 -1.25 1.79 6.76
CA THR A 63 -0.84 1.55 8.14
C THR A 63 -0.47 0.08 8.29
N VAL A 64 0.40 -0.24 9.25
CA VAL A 64 0.75 -1.62 9.57
C VAL A 64 0.21 -1.89 10.96
N ASN A 65 -0.78 -2.78 11.04
CA ASN A 65 -1.29 -3.24 12.32
C ASN A 65 -0.55 -4.52 12.70
N ARG A 66 0.45 -4.39 13.57
CA ARG A 66 0.97 -5.54 14.29
C ARG A 66 0.08 -5.68 15.51
N ALA A 67 -0.94 -6.53 15.43
CA ALA A 67 -1.68 -6.92 16.63
C ALA A 67 -0.68 -7.64 17.55
N ALA A 68 -0.02 -6.88 18.42
CA ALA A 68 0.65 -7.42 19.58
C ALA A 68 -0.47 -7.86 20.51
N ARG A 69 -0.59 -9.17 20.68
CA ARG A 69 -1.39 -9.75 21.75
C ARG A 69 -0.65 -9.59 23.06
#